data_AF-A0A842VBL4-F1
#
_entry.id   AF-A0A842VBL4-F1
#
_cell.length_a   1.000
_cell.length_b   1.000
_cell.length_c   1.000
_cell.angle_alpha   90.00
_cell.angle_beta   90.00
_cell.angle_gamma   90.00
#
_symmetry.space_group_name_H-M   'P 1'
#
loop_
_entity.id
_entity.type
_entity.pdbx_description
1 polymer ?
#
loop_
_entity_poly.entity_id
_entity_poly.type
_entity_poly.pdbx_seq_one_letter_code
_entity_poly.pdbx_strand_id
1 'polypeptide(L)'
;MKTVSRMRDRRNFIQISFYLLRIVLAIVVFSALLLGRRNLALLMFVLSIVIGFLDYRRYRRTILVTQFESILNAFADKLLIVLSSIALFANGVLPLWAAALFVAKDVLFGILGAVAWWRNRYTLFRQRLSSKITTFFQVIALIAILFDKLDTVLLAIAAVFTALNGIVVLFRPEFLSAKKPGPFQEYALTKLLKLADLVTLFNALLGLLAIIFAITGSLFAASSTLLVAVVVDFLDGRIARMTGTANEFGKQLDSLSDTISFGVAPAVIGFVITQSRLAIVAISIFLFCGVLRLAKFNIMDTKGLYIGMPITANGIIIPLLIFFSVPVLYFPYIYLFLGILMVAPIQVKKI
;
A
#
# COMPACT_ATOMS: atom_id res chain seq x y z
N MET A 1 26.05 -11.49 -15.99
CA MET A 1 24.77 -11.96 -15.39
C MET A 1 24.15 -11.01 -14.35
N LYS A 2 24.92 -10.38 -13.44
CA LYS A 2 24.42 -9.44 -12.40
C LYS A 2 23.87 -8.09 -12.93
N THR A 3 24.30 -7.63 -14.11
CA THR A 3 23.85 -6.36 -14.70
C THR A 3 22.46 -6.45 -15.36
N VAL A 4 22.13 -7.65 -15.87
CA VAL A 4 20.82 -7.93 -16.50
C VAL A 4 19.74 -8.11 -15.44
N SER A 5 20.07 -8.63 -14.25
CA SER A 5 19.11 -8.74 -13.12
C SER A 5 18.76 -7.37 -12.52
N ARG A 6 19.75 -6.48 -12.28
CA ARG A 6 19.49 -5.11 -11.78
C ARG A 6 18.64 -4.26 -12.73
N MET A 7 18.83 -4.40 -14.04
CA MET A 7 17.96 -3.73 -15.03
C MET A 7 16.56 -4.33 -15.10
N ARG A 8 16.38 -5.59 -14.70
CA ARG A 8 15.09 -6.29 -14.65
C ARG A 8 14.27 -5.86 -13.43
N ASP A 9 14.88 -5.79 -12.24
CA ASP A 9 14.21 -5.33 -11.02
C ASP A 9 13.77 -3.87 -11.11
N ARG A 10 14.62 -2.97 -11.67
CA ARG A 10 14.21 -1.58 -11.91
C ARG A 10 13.04 -1.46 -12.88
N ARG A 11 12.94 -2.32 -13.91
CA ARG A 11 11.83 -2.27 -14.87
C ARG A 11 10.51 -2.73 -14.26
N ASN A 12 10.54 -3.80 -13.46
CA ASN A 12 9.34 -4.29 -12.76
C ASN A 12 8.85 -3.27 -11.71
N PHE A 13 9.77 -2.64 -10.96
CA PHE A 13 9.41 -1.58 -10.01
C PHE A 13 8.74 -0.39 -10.69
N ILE A 14 9.24 0.04 -11.85
CA ILE A 14 8.64 1.14 -12.64
C ILE A 14 7.22 0.76 -13.12
N GLN A 15 7.00 -0.49 -13.54
CA GLN A 15 5.67 -0.95 -14.00
C GLN A 15 4.65 -0.99 -12.86
N ILE A 16 5.02 -1.57 -11.72
CA ILE A 16 4.16 -1.59 -10.53
C ILE A 16 3.83 -0.16 -10.08
N SER A 17 4.81 0.75 -10.14
CA SER A 17 4.62 2.16 -9.82
C SER A 17 3.57 2.83 -10.73
N PHE A 18 3.53 2.49 -12.02
CA PHE A 18 2.49 3.01 -12.93
C PHE A 18 1.10 2.45 -12.62
N TYR A 19 0.97 1.18 -12.25
CA TYR A 19 -0.32 0.63 -11.85
C TYR A 19 -0.85 1.27 -10.56
N LEU A 20 0.02 1.41 -9.55
CA LEU A 20 -0.33 2.10 -8.30
C LEU A 20 -0.70 3.56 -8.54
N LEU A 21 0.05 4.26 -9.39
CA LEU A 21 -0.27 5.64 -9.78
C LEU A 21 -1.64 5.74 -10.44
N ARG A 22 -2.01 4.81 -11.32
CA ARG A 22 -3.34 4.79 -11.97
C ARG A 22 -4.48 4.53 -10.98
N ILE A 23 -4.27 3.68 -9.98
CA ILE A 23 -5.23 3.45 -8.89
C ILE A 23 -5.43 4.74 -8.08
N VAL A 24 -4.33 5.41 -7.70
CA VAL A 24 -4.39 6.70 -7.01
C VAL A 24 -5.11 7.74 -7.87
N LEU A 25 -4.79 7.83 -9.16
CA LEU A 25 -5.47 8.73 -10.09
C LEU A 25 -6.97 8.44 -10.20
N ALA A 26 -7.40 7.18 -10.21
CA ALA A 26 -8.82 6.82 -10.23
C ALA A 26 -9.55 7.34 -8.97
N ILE A 27 -8.92 7.25 -7.80
CA ILE A 27 -9.45 7.79 -6.55
C ILE A 27 -9.50 9.33 -6.59
N VAL A 28 -8.45 9.98 -7.13
CA VAL A 28 -8.42 11.43 -7.30
C VAL A 28 -9.53 11.90 -8.25
N VAL A 29 -9.75 11.22 -9.37
CA VAL A 29 -10.85 11.51 -10.30
C VAL A 29 -12.19 11.39 -9.60
N PHE A 30 -12.41 10.30 -8.84
CA PHE A 30 -13.63 10.08 -8.08
C PHE A 30 -13.94 11.23 -7.13
N SER A 31 -12.96 11.58 -6.28
CA SER A 31 -13.08 12.70 -5.33
C SER A 31 -13.29 14.04 -6.03
N ALA A 32 -12.58 14.29 -7.14
CA ALA A 32 -12.73 15.51 -7.91
C ALA A 32 -14.13 15.64 -8.52
N LEU A 33 -14.71 14.54 -9.00
CA LEU A 33 -16.07 14.52 -9.51
C LEU A 33 -17.09 14.77 -8.41
N LEU A 34 -16.98 14.12 -7.25
CA LEU A 34 -17.89 14.36 -6.12
C LEU A 34 -17.82 15.79 -5.58
N LEU A 35 -16.65 16.43 -5.65
CA LEU A 35 -16.46 17.84 -5.28
C LEU A 35 -16.85 18.82 -6.39
N GLY A 36 -17.43 18.35 -7.51
CA GLY A 36 -17.84 19.18 -8.64
C GLY A 36 -16.68 19.76 -9.46
N ARG A 37 -15.42 19.38 -9.19
CA ARG A 37 -14.21 19.88 -9.89
C ARG A 37 -13.97 19.13 -11.20
N ARG A 38 -14.87 19.32 -12.17
CA ARG A 38 -14.89 18.59 -13.46
C ARG A 38 -13.61 18.73 -14.29
N ASN A 39 -13.04 19.93 -14.41
CA ASN A 39 -11.81 20.15 -15.21
C ASN A 39 -10.62 19.35 -14.66
N LEU A 40 -10.49 19.29 -13.33
CA LEU A 40 -9.45 18.51 -12.67
C LEU A 40 -9.71 17.02 -12.89
N ALA A 41 -10.94 16.57 -12.73
CA ALA A 41 -11.32 15.17 -13.00
C ALA A 41 -11.00 14.76 -14.44
N LEU A 42 -11.33 15.59 -15.43
CA LEU A 42 -11.03 15.33 -16.84
C LEU A 42 -9.53 15.23 -17.09
N LEU A 43 -8.75 16.18 -16.58
CA LEU A 43 -7.28 16.18 -16.72
C LEU A 43 -6.67 14.89 -16.15
N MET A 44 -7.09 14.50 -14.94
CA MET A 44 -6.58 13.30 -14.26
C MET A 44 -7.07 12.01 -14.91
N PHE A 45 -8.29 11.99 -15.45
CA PHE A 45 -8.84 10.86 -16.19
C PHE A 45 -8.07 10.61 -17.48
N VAL A 46 -7.83 11.66 -18.27
CA VAL A 46 -7.02 11.59 -19.49
C VAL A 46 -5.58 11.18 -19.17
N LEU A 47 -4.98 11.74 -18.10
CA LEU A 47 -3.64 11.37 -17.65
C LEU A 47 -3.55 9.87 -17.31
N SER A 48 -4.56 9.32 -16.61
CA SER A 48 -4.62 7.90 -16.27
C SER A 48 -4.68 6.99 -17.51
N ILE A 49 -5.40 7.43 -18.56
CA ILE A 49 -5.48 6.71 -19.84
C ILE A 49 -4.13 6.75 -20.57
N VAL A 50 -3.47 7.91 -20.62
CA VAL A 50 -2.16 8.06 -21.28
C VAL A 50 -1.11 7.16 -20.61
N ILE A 51 -1.08 7.13 -19.27
CA ILE A 51 -0.19 6.24 -18.51
C ILE A 51 -0.50 4.77 -18.84
N GLY A 52 -1.78 4.38 -18.89
CA GLY A 52 -2.19 3.03 -19.28
C GLY A 52 -1.74 2.64 -20.70
N PHE A 53 -1.83 3.56 -21.65
CA PHE A 53 -1.38 3.33 -23.02
C PHE A 53 0.15 3.21 -23.14
N LEU A 54 0.89 4.07 -22.45
CA LEU A 54 2.36 4.02 -22.39
C LEU A 54 2.85 2.69 -21.80
N ASP A 55 2.18 2.21 -20.76
CA ASP A 55 2.49 0.91 -20.17
C ASP A 55 2.16 -0.25 -21.13
N TYR A 56 1.00 -0.21 -21.80
CA TYR A 56 0.64 -1.24 -22.80
C TYR A 56 1.69 -1.37 -23.93
N ARG A 57 2.25 -0.24 -24.40
CA ARG A 57 3.31 -0.26 -25.42
C ARG A 57 4.60 -0.90 -24.90
N ARG A 58 4.91 -0.74 -23.62
CA ARG A 58 6.08 -1.32 -22.93
C ARG A 58 5.89 -2.80 -22.60
N TYR A 59 4.65 -3.17 -22.26
CA TYR A 59 4.18 -4.53 -22.01
C TYR A 59 4.42 -5.46 -23.21
N ARG A 60 4.13 -5.00 -24.45
CA ARG A 60 4.26 -5.81 -25.67
C ARG A 60 5.71 -6.25 -25.98
N ARG A 61 6.72 -5.63 -25.36
CA ARG A 61 8.15 -5.94 -25.56
C ARG A 61 8.74 -6.84 -24.47
N THR A 62 7.99 -7.19 -23.43
CA THR A 62 8.51 -7.90 -22.26
C THR A 62 7.82 -9.26 -22.09
N ILE A 63 8.60 -10.35 -22.14
CA ILE A 63 8.09 -11.74 -22.19
C ILE A 63 7.64 -12.27 -20.80
N LEU A 64 7.87 -11.53 -19.72
CA LEU A 64 7.66 -12.00 -18.35
C LEU A 64 6.78 -11.02 -17.56
N VAL A 65 5.46 -11.23 -17.63
CA VAL A 65 4.48 -10.46 -16.84
C VAL A 65 4.09 -11.33 -15.66
N THR A 66 4.20 -10.78 -14.44
CA THR A 66 3.78 -11.50 -13.24
C THR A 66 2.25 -11.54 -13.14
N GLN A 67 1.72 -12.55 -12.46
CA GLN A 67 0.28 -12.64 -12.21
C GLN A 67 -0.24 -11.42 -11.44
N PHE A 68 0.55 -10.90 -10.49
CA PHE A 68 0.20 -9.72 -9.73
C PHE A 68 0.11 -8.47 -10.61
N GLU A 69 1.09 -8.24 -11.48
CA GLU A 69 1.05 -7.12 -12.44
C GLU A 69 -0.15 -7.23 -13.39
N SER A 70 -0.47 -8.44 -13.84
CA SER A 70 -1.63 -8.72 -14.68
C SER A 70 -2.96 -8.41 -13.97
N ILE A 71 -3.09 -8.77 -12.69
CA ILE A 71 -4.24 -8.43 -11.85
C ILE A 71 -4.30 -6.92 -11.60
N LEU A 72 -3.19 -6.32 -11.19
CA LEU A 72 -3.13 -4.90 -10.81
C LEU A 72 -3.42 -4.00 -12.01
N ASN A 73 -2.93 -4.36 -13.20
CA ASN A 73 -3.26 -3.67 -14.44
C ASN A 73 -4.75 -3.79 -14.78
N ALA A 74 -5.31 -5.00 -14.73
CA ALA A 74 -6.73 -5.22 -15.01
C ALA A 74 -7.63 -4.49 -13.99
N PHE A 75 -7.21 -4.44 -12.72
CA PHE A 75 -7.89 -3.73 -11.66
C PHE A 75 -7.84 -2.21 -11.88
N ALA A 76 -6.66 -1.65 -12.17
CA ALA A 76 -6.48 -0.23 -12.42
C ALA A 76 -7.34 0.28 -13.61
N ASP A 77 -7.42 -0.49 -14.70
CA ASP A 77 -8.26 -0.17 -15.86
C ASP A 77 -9.76 -0.04 -15.48
N LYS A 78 -10.25 -1.00 -14.69
CA LYS A 78 -11.67 -1.09 -14.31
C LYS A 78 -12.05 -0.10 -13.23
N LEU A 79 -11.17 0.10 -12.26
CA LEU A 79 -11.41 1.01 -11.14
C LEU A 79 -11.68 2.43 -11.62
N LEU A 80 -10.92 2.89 -12.63
CA LEU A 80 -11.12 4.21 -13.23
C LEU A 80 -12.54 4.37 -13.79
N ILE A 81 -13.02 3.40 -14.55
CA ILE A 81 -14.34 3.43 -15.19
C ILE A 81 -15.46 3.31 -14.15
N VAL A 82 -15.35 2.36 -13.23
CA VAL A 82 -16.34 2.11 -12.17
C VAL A 82 -16.51 3.33 -11.29
N LEU A 83 -15.42 3.87 -10.73
CA LEU A 83 -15.50 5.04 -9.85
C LEU A 83 -16.01 6.27 -10.60
N SER A 84 -15.54 6.52 -11.82
CA SER A 84 -16.03 7.66 -12.62
C SER A 84 -17.52 7.54 -12.92
N SER A 85 -18.00 6.33 -13.24
CA SER A 85 -19.43 6.09 -13.50
C SER A 85 -20.29 6.32 -12.26
N ILE A 86 -19.84 5.85 -11.09
CA ILE A 86 -20.54 6.07 -9.81
C ILE A 86 -20.59 7.56 -9.48
N ALA A 87 -19.47 8.27 -9.58
CA ALA A 87 -19.42 9.70 -9.25
C ALA A 87 -20.25 10.55 -10.23
N LEU A 88 -20.26 10.22 -11.53
CA LEU A 88 -21.08 10.93 -12.51
C LEU A 88 -22.57 10.67 -12.31
N PHE A 89 -22.96 9.47 -11.89
CA PHE A 89 -24.33 9.17 -11.48
C PHE A 89 -24.72 9.96 -10.22
N ALA A 90 -23.87 9.98 -9.19
CA ALA A 90 -24.11 10.72 -7.95
C ALA A 90 -24.30 12.23 -8.20
N ASN A 91 -23.63 12.78 -9.22
CA ASN A 91 -23.79 14.16 -9.66
C ASN A 91 -24.98 14.39 -10.61
N GLY A 92 -25.80 13.38 -10.87
CA GLY A 92 -26.98 13.46 -11.73
C GLY A 92 -26.70 13.60 -13.23
N VAL A 93 -25.46 13.40 -13.68
CA VAL A 93 -25.06 13.59 -15.09
C VAL A 93 -25.19 12.29 -15.88
N LEU A 94 -24.79 11.16 -15.31
CA LEU A 94 -24.89 9.84 -15.95
C LEU A 94 -26.19 9.16 -15.51
N PRO A 95 -27.03 8.67 -16.43
CA PRO A 95 -28.27 8.00 -16.05
C PRO A 95 -27.99 6.66 -15.34
N LEU A 96 -28.86 6.32 -14.37
CA LEU A 96 -28.70 5.15 -13.51
C LEU A 96 -28.49 3.85 -14.30
N TRP A 97 -29.27 3.64 -15.37
CA TRP A 97 -29.20 2.42 -16.17
C TRP A 97 -27.81 2.22 -16.80
N ALA A 98 -27.17 3.30 -17.26
CA ALA A 98 -25.84 3.24 -17.87
C ALA A 98 -24.76 3.00 -16.82
N ALA A 99 -24.85 3.73 -15.70
CA ALA A 99 -23.94 3.55 -14.56
C ALA A 99 -24.01 2.12 -14.02
N ALA A 100 -25.22 1.62 -13.78
CA ALA A 100 -25.45 0.25 -13.30
C ALA A 100 -24.90 -0.80 -14.26
N LEU A 101 -25.08 -0.61 -15.58
CA LEU A 101 -24.57 -1.53 -16.59
C LEU A 101 -23.04 -1.58 -16.62
N PHE A 102 -22.37 -0.42 -16.57
CA PHE A 102 -20.91 -0.34 -16.57
C PHE A 102 -20.34 -1.00 -15.30
N VAL A 103 -20.90 -0.68 -14.14
CA VAL A 103 -20.50 -1.26 -12.85
C VAL A 103 -20.77 -2.77 -12.83
N ALA A 104 -21.95 -3.22 -13.23
CA ALA A 104 -22.32 -4.64 -13.20
C ALA A 104 -21.39 -5.51 -14.05
N LYS A 105 -21.03 -5.07 -15.25
CA LYS A 105 -20.10 -5.78 -16.14
C LYS A 105 -18.71 -5.93 -15.50
N ASP A 106 -18.20 -4.88 -14.85
CA ASP A 106 -16.87 -4.92 -14.23
C ASP A 106 -16.84 -5.67 -12.91
N VAL A 107 -17.92 -5.60 -12.12
CA VAL A 107 -18.14 -6.46 -10.94
C VAL A 107 -18.20 -7.93 -11.36
N LEU A 108 -18.95 -8.26 -12.40
CA LEU A 108 -19.03 -9.62 -12.95
C LEU A 108 -17.66 -10.15 -13.36
N PHE A 109 -16.85 -9.34 -14.04
CA PHE A 109 -15.48 -9.71 -14.37
C PHE A 109 -14.63 -9.94 -13.10
N GLY A 110 -14.78 -9.08 -12.09
CA GLY A 110 -14.09 -9.22 -10.81
C GLY A 110 -14.44 -10.53 -10.10
N ILE A 111 -15.73 -10.87 -10.03
CA ILE A 111 -16.23 -12.11 -9.42
C ILE A 111 -15.72 -13.33 -10.19
N LEU A 112 -15.88 -13.36 -11.52
CA LEU A 112 -15.39 -14.47 -12.35
C LEU A 112 -13.86 -14.60 -12.25
N GLY A 113 -13.16 -13.47 -12.12
CA GLY A 113 -11.73 -13.42 -11.85
C GLY A 113 -11.34 -14.04 -10.52
N ALA A 114 -12.04 -13.69 -9.45
CA ALA A 114 -11.84 -14.24 -8.12
C ALA A 114 -12.14 -15.75 -8.08
N VAL A 115 -13.22 -16.19 -8.72
CA VAL A 115 -13.59 -17.61 -8.84
C VAL A 115 -12.54 -18.38 -9.64
N ALA A 116 -12.09 -17.85 -10.78
CA ALA A 116 -11.04 -18.47 -11.58
C ALA A 116 -9.71 -18.56 -10.83
N TRP A 117 -9.37 -17.53 -10.05
CA TRP A 117 -8.20 -17.52 -9.18
C TRP A 117 -8.29 -18.53 -8.04
N TRP A 118 -9.47 -18.68 -7.43
CA TRP A 118 -9.71 -19.72 -6.42
C TRP A 118 -9.48 -21.11 -7.03
N ARG A 119 -10.07 -21.37 -8.20
CA ARG A 119 -9.99 -22.69 -8.86
C ARG A 119 -8.59 -23.03 -9.35
N ASN A 120 -7.82 -22.04 -9.82
CA ASN A 120 -6.45 -22.26 -10.27
C ASN A 120 -5.58 -21.03 -9.97
N ARG A 121 -4.68 -21.17 -8.98
CA ARG A 121 -3.83 -20.08 -8.48
C ARG A 121 -2.86 -19.51 -9.52
N TYR A 122 -2.77 -20.11 -10.72
CA TYR A 122 -1.90 -19.66 -11.83
C TYR A 122 -2.68 -19.03 -13.00
N THR A 123 -3.88 -18.50 -12.77
CA THR A 123 -4.62 -17.76 -13.81
C THR A 123 -3.97 -16.41 -14.11
N LEU A 124 -3.60 -16.19 -15.38
CA LEU A 124 -3.21 -14.88 -15.91
C LEU A 124 -4.45 -14.16 -16.44
N PHE A 125 -4.59 -12.89 -16.09
CA PHE A 125 -5.64 -12.01 -16.57
C PHE A 125 -5.18 -11.36 -17.88
N ARG A 126 -5.59 -11.95 -19.01
CA ARG A 126 -5.33 -11.37 -20.33
C ARG A 126 -6.64 -10.89 -20.92
N GLN A 127 -6.82 -9.57 -20.98
CA GLN A 127 -7.98 -8.95 -21.62
C GLN A 127 -8.08 -9.39 -23.09
N ARG A 128 -9.25 -9.91 -23.47
CA ARG A 128 -9.56 -10.23 -24.86
C ARG A 128 -9.80 -8.95 -25.65
N LEU A 129 -9.63 -9.02 -26.97
CA LEU A 129 -9.93 -7.90 -27.88
C LEU A 129 -11.35 -7.34 -27.66
N SER A 130 -12.33 -8.20 -27.37
CA SER A 130 -13.70 -7.81 -27.05
C SER A 130 -13.80 -6.88 -25.84
N SER A 131 -13.16 -7.21 -24.71
CA SER A 131 -13.22 -6.33 -23.53
C SER A 131 -12.48 -5.01 -23.77
N LYS A 132 -11.41 -5.00 -24.57
CA LYS A 132 -10.71 -3.76 -24.93
C LYS A 132 -11.59 -2.82 -25.74
N ILE A 133 -12.32 -3.36 -26.71
CA ILE A 133 -13.25 -2.58 -27.53
C ILE A 133 -14.36 -1.99 -26.65
N THR A 134 -14.95 -2.78 -25.75
CA THR A 134 -15.95 -2.28 -24.80
C THR A 134 -15.41 -1.16 -23.91
N THR A 135 -14.23 -1.36 -23.33
CA THR A 135 -13.56 -0.38 -22.46
C THR A 135 -13.29 0.94 -23.21
N PHE A 136 -12.89 0.84 -24.49
CA PHE A 136 -12.66 2.00 -25.35
C PHE A 136 -13.92 2.85 -25.53
N PHE A 137 -15.06 2.23 -25.84
CA PHE A 137 -16.33 2.95 -25.97
C PHE A 137 -16.82 3.54 -24.65
N GLN A 138 -16.67 2.83 -23.52
CA GLN A 138 -16.98 3.37 -22.19
C GLN A 138 -16.14 4.61 -21.87
N VAL A 139 -14.83 4.55 -22.12
CA VAL A 139 -13.91 5.67 -21.88
C VAL A 139 -14.30 6.89 -22.73
N ILE A 140 -14.61 6.70 -24.01
CA ILE A 140 -15.01 7.81 -24.89
C ILE A 140 -16.34 8.41 -24.42
N ALA A 141 -17.32 7.58 -24.06
CA ALA A 141 -18.59 8.05 -23.50
C ALA A 141 -18.39 8.87 -22.22
N LEU A 142 -17.55 8.40 -21.29
CA LEU A 142 -17.25 9.12 -20.06
C LEU A 142 -16.52 10.45 -20.34
N ILE A 143 -15.56 10.48 -21.27
CA ILE A 143 -14.88 11.73 -21.66
C ILE A 143 -15.87 12.73 -22.25
N ALA A 144 -16.76 12.30 -23.14
CA ALA A 144 -17.77 13.18 -23.73
C ALA A 144 -18.66 13.80 -22.64
N ILE A 145 -19.09 13.00 -21.67
CA ILE A 145 -19.86 13.47 -20.51
C ILE A 145 -19.07 14.47 -19.66
N LEU A 146 -17.77 14.24 -19.45
CA LEU A 146 -16.91 15.17 -18.71
C LEU A 146 -16.73 16.52 -19.44
N PHE A 147 -16.87 16.55 -20.76
CA PHE A 147 -16.90 17.76 -21.58
C PHE A 147 -18.30 18.42 -21.66
N ASP A 148 -19.24 18.01 -20.80
CA ASP A 148 -20.63 18.50 -20.77
C ASP A 148 -21.41 18.20 -22.06
N LYS A 149 -20.94 17.22 -22.84
CA LYS A 149 -21.62 16.72 -24.03
C LYS A 149 -22.19 15.34 -23.72
N LEU A 150 -23.42 15.32 -23.23
CA LEU A 150 -24.17 14.07 -23.10
C LEU A 150 -24.61 13.59 -24.50
N ASP A 151 -23.71 12.87 -25.18
CA ASP A 151 -24.03 12.23 -26.45
C ASP A 151 -24.75 10.90 -26.18
N THR A 152 -26.07 10.91 -26.32
CA THR A 152 -26.93 9.74 -26.09
C THR A 152 -26.63 8.60 -27.05
N VAL A 153 -26.16 8.91 -28.27
CA VAL A 153 -25.79 7.89 -29.27
C VAL A 153 -24.52 7.19 -28.80
N LEU A 154 -23.52 7.96 -28.39
CA LEU A 154 -22.26 7.42 -27.87
C LEU A 154 -22.46 6.58 -26.60
N LEU A 155 -23.35 7.04 -25.71
CA LEU A 155 -23.72 6.32 -24.49
C LEU A 155 -24.46 5.01 -24.81
N ALA A 156 -25.38 5.03 -25.77
CA ALA A 156 -26.09 3.84 -26.23
C ALA A 156 -25.13 2.82 -26.87
N ILE A 157 -24.19 3.28 -27.70
CA ILE A 157 -23.14 2.43 -28.29
C ILE A 157 -22.31 1.77 -27.17
N ALA A 158 -21.82 2.57 -26.22
CA ALA A 158 -21.04 2.06 -25.09
C ALA A 158 -21.84 1.04 -24.26
N ALA A 159 -23.14 1.29 -24.05
CA ALA A 159 -24.02 0.37 -23.33
C ALA A 159 -24.23 -0.95 -24.09
N VAL A 160 -24.51 -0.91 -25.40
CA VAL A 160 -24.68 -2.14 -26.22
C VAL A 160 -23.41 -2.99 -26.19
N PHE A 161 -22.23 -2.40 -26.43
CA PHE A 161 -20.97 -3.12 -26.35
C PHE A 161 -20.68 -3.65 -24.94
N THR A 162 -21.14 -2.96 -23.90
CA THR A 162 -21.02 -3.40 -22.51
C THR A 162 -21.89 -4.62 -22.23
N ALA A 163 -23.16 -4.58 -22.62
CA ALA A 163 -24.10 -5.68 -22.45
C ALA A 163 -23.65 -6.94 -23.21
N LEU A 164 -23.30 -6.78 -24.49
CA LEU A 164 -22.80 -7.88 -25.32
C LEU A 164 -21.53 -8.51 -24.75
N ASN A 165 -20.58 -7.69 -24.31
CA ASN A 165 -19.36 -8.21 -23.68
C ASN A 165 -19.65 -8.90 -22.35
N GLY A 166 -20.57 -8.38 -21.53
CA GLY A 166 -21.01 -9.03 -20.30
C GLY A 166 -21.50 -10.47 -20.53
N ILE A 167 -22.32 -10.67 -21.57
CA ILE A 167 -22.79 -12.00 -21.98
C ILE A 167 -21.61 -12.89 -22.42
N VAL A 168 -20.71 -12.37 -23.28
CA VAL A 168 -19.55 -13.15 -23.75
C VAL A 168 -18.64 -13.58 -22.59
N VAL A 169 -18.46 -12.73 -21.59
CA VAL A 169 -17.63 -13.00 -20.40
C VAL A 169 -18.20 -14.14 -19.55
N LEU A 170 -19.53 -14.30 -19.48
CA LEU A 170 -20.18 -15.43 -18.78
C LEU A 170 -19.84 -16.77 -19.44
N PHE A 171 -19.90 -16.84 -20.78
CA PHE A 171 -19.69 -18.10 -21.51
C PHE A 171 -18.22 -18.41 -21.79
N ARG A 172 -17.38 -17.38 -21.95
CA ARG A 172 -15.97 -17.53 -22.28
C ARG A 172 -15.13 -16.65 -21.37
N PRO A 173 -14.89 -17.08 -20.11
CA PRO A 173 -14.11 -16.33 -19.15
C PRO A 173 -12.75 -15.92 -19.74
N GLU A 174 -12.34 -14.67 -19.52
CA GLU A 174 -11.13 -14.07 -20.09
C GLU A 174 -9.82 -14.51 -19.38
N PHE A 175 -9.79 -15.75 -18.89
CA PHE A 175 -8.70 -16.31 -18.11
C PHE A 175 -7.92 -17.30 -18.94
N LEU A 176 -6.62 -17.05 -19.09
CA LEU A 176 -5.69 -18.03 -19.63
C LEU A 176 -4.91 -18.63 -18.45
N SER A 177 -4.81 -19.96 -18.39
CA SER A 177 -3.93 -20.60 -17.42
C SER A 177 -2.48 -20.26 -17.79
N ALA A 178 -1.76 -19.61 -16.89
CA ALA A 178 -0.34 -19.41 -17.04
C ALA A 178 0.38 -20.75 -16.88
N LYS A 179 1.43 -20.98 -17.68
CA LYS A 179 2.38 -22.07 -17.41
C LYS A 179 3.00 -21.87 -16.03
N LYS A 180 3.29 -22.98 -15.33
CA LYS A 180 3.93 -22.99 -14.00
C LYS A 180 5.08 -21.97 -13.93
N PRO A 181 5.09 -21.08 -12.94
CA PRO A 181 6.08 -20.01 -12.87
C PRO A 181 7.37 -20.50 -12.23
N GLY A 182 8.48 -19.92 -12.66
CA GLY A 182 9.82 -20.24 -12.17
C GLY A 182 10.07 -19.80 -10.71
N PRO A 183 11.28 -20.10 -10.18
CA PRO A 183 11.62 -20.06 -8.74
C PRO A 183 11.45 -18.72 -8.02
N PHE A 184 11.20 -17.62 -8.73
CA PHE A 184 10.99 -16.29 -8.13
C PHE A 184 9.55 -16.02 -7.67
N GLN A 185 8.57 -16.86 -8.03
CA GLN A 185 7.16 -16.66 -7.64
C GLN A 185 6.81 -17.19 -6.23
N GLU A 186 7.79 -17.82 -5.56
CA GLU A 186 7.72 -18.20 -4.14
C GLU A 186 7.72 -16.97 -3.22
N TYR A 187 8.25 -15.84 -3.69
CA TYR A 187 8.32 -14.56 -2.98
C TYR A 187 7.11 -13.63 -3.26
N ALA A 188 6.00 -14.16 -3.79
CA ALA A 188 4.81 -13.35 -4.03
C ALA A 188 4.23 -12.83 -2.70
N LEU A 189 4.01 -11.52 -2.60
CA LEU A 189 3.59 -10.85 -1.36
C LEU A 189 2.33 -11.47 -0.73
N THR A 190 1.40 -11.97 -1.55
CA THR A 190 0.15 -12.63 -1.09
C THR A 190 0.37 -14.02 -0.46
N LYS A 191 1.51 -14.65 -0.70
CA LYS A 191 1.92 -15.90 -0.03
C LYS A 191 2.79 -15.61 1.20
N LEU A 192 3.45 -14.46 1.22
CA LEU A 192 4.32 -14.03 2.31
C LEU A 192 3.53 -13.34 3.43
N LEU A 193 2.51 -12.54 3.11
CA LEU A 193 1.63 -11.86 4.06
C LEU A 193 0.66 -12.82 4.73
N LYS A 194 0.73 -12.89 6.05
CA LYS A 194 -0.15 -13.64 6.93
C LYS A 194 -0.90 -12.68 7.86
N LEU A 195 -1.81 -13.21 8.68
CA LEU A 195 -2.63 -12.39 9.59
C LEU A 195 -1.79 -11.57 10.58
N ALA A 196 -0.71 -12.16 11.12
CA ALA A 196 0.20 -11.44 12.02
C ALA A 196 0.83 -10.22 11.32
N ASP A 197 1.23 -10.37 10.05
CA ASP A 197 1.85 -9.29 9.27
C ASP A 197 0.89 -8.11 9.02
N LEU A 198 -0.43 -8.36 9.00
CA LEU A 198 -1.43 -7.27 8.92
C LEU A 198 -1.51 -6.48 10.23
N VAL A 199 -1.33 -7.15 11.37
CA VAL A 199 -1.26 -6.47 12.69
C VAL A 199 0.03 -5.65 12.78
N THR A 200 1.13 -6.17 12.27
CA THR A 200 2.40 -5.44 12.15
C THR A 200 2.26 -4.20 11.24
N LEU A 201 1.57 -4.31 10.10
CA LEU A 201 1.26 -3.13 9.26
C LEU A 201 0.36 -2.12 9.98
N PHE A 202 -0.55 -2.59 10.84
CA PHE A 202 -1.38 -1.71 11.66
C PHE A 202 -0.55 -1.01 12.75
N ASN A 203 0.43 -1.67 13.35
CA ASN A 203 1.41 -1.04 14.23
C ASN A 203 2.15 0.11 13.51
N ALA A 204 2.68 -0.14 12.30
CA ALA A 204 3.34 0.89 11.50
C ALA A 204 2.41 2.09 11.19
N LEU A 205 1.11 1.85 10.96
CA LEU A 205 0.12 2.89 10.78
C LEU A 205 -0.06 3.74 12.05
N LEU A 206 -0.07 3.13 13.24
CA LEU A 206 -0.11 3.86 14.52
C LEU A 206 1.14 4.73 14.72
N GLY A 207 2.32 4.21 14.36
CA GLY A 207 3.55 5.00 14.33
C GLY A 207 3.46 6.24 13.43
N LEU A 208 2.90 6.08 12.22
CA LEU A 208 2.64 7.19 11.32
C LEU A 208 1.63 8.19 11.89
N LEU A 209 0.55 7.73 12.51
CA LEU A 209 -0.44 8.61 13.16
C LEU A 209 0.18 9.39 14.32
N ALA A 210 1.05 8.77 15.12
CA ALA A 210 1.78 9.46 16.19
C ALA A 210 2.67 10.59 15.63
N ILE A 211 3.35 10.36 14.49
CA ILE A 211 4.10 11.40 13.77
C ILE A 211 3.19 12.54 13.33
N ILE A 212 2.05 12.23 12.72
CA ILE A 212 1.09 13.24 12.24
C ILE A 212 0.57 14.08 13.43
N PHE A 213 0.19 13.44 14.54
CA PHE A 213 -0.26 14.16 15.73
C PHE A 213 0.83 15.04 16.33
N ALA A 214 2.09 14.58 16.34
CA ALA A 214 3.20 15.38 16.82
C ALA A 214 3.40 16.64 15.97
N ILE A 215 3.43 16.51 14.65
CA ILE A 215 3.67 17.64 13.72
C ILE A 215 2.47 18.62 13.70
N THR A 216 1.25 18.12 13.94
CA THR A 216 0.05 18.97 14.08
C THR A 216 -0.10 19.62 15.45
N GLY A 217 0.86 19.41 16.36
CA GLY A 217 0.94 20.08 17.66
C GLY A 217 0.25 19.32 18.81
N SER A 218 -0.34 18.15 18.56
CA SER A 218 -1.00 17.33 19.58
C SER A 218 -0.06 16.27 20.16
N LEU A 219 0.86 16.69 21.05
CA LEU A 219 1.82 15.79 21.69
C LEU A 219 1.16 14.73 22.59
N PHE A 220 0.02 15.06 23.21
CA PHE A 220 -0.73 14.12 24.03
C PHE A 220 -1.34 12.99 23.19
N ALA A 221 -1.95 13.32 22.05
CA ALA A 221 -2.48 12.31 21.12
C ALA A 221 -1.36 11.49 20.47
N ALA A 222 -0.23 12.13 20.13
CA ALA A 222 0.94 11.44 19.62
C ALA A 222 1.47 10.40 20.62
N SER A 223 1.64 10.79 21.88
CA SER A 223 2.12 9.94 22.96
C SER A 223 1.15 8.80 23.28
N SER A 224 -0.15 9.09 23.32
CA SER A 224 -1.20 8.09 23.54
C SER A 224 -1.23 7.06 22.40
N THR A 225 -1.13 7.50 21.15
CA THR A 225 -1.10 6.61 19.97
C THR A 225 0.14 5.72 19.97
N LEU A 226 1.29 6.26 20.39
CA LEU A 226 2.53 5.50 20.51
C LEU A 226 2.43 4.40 21.58
N LEU A 227 1.76 4.65 22.71
CA LEU A 227 1.49 3.62 23.71
C LEU A 227 0.57 2.52 23.18
N VAL A 228 -0.45 2.87 22.39
CA VAL A 228 -1.30 1.88 21.72
C VAL A 228 -0.47 1.04 20.74
N ALA A 229 0.47 1.65 20.03
CA ALA A 229 1.39 0.93 19.13
C ALA A 229 2.19 -0.15 19.88
N VAL A 230 2.69 0.14 21.09
CA VAL A 230 3.37 -0.86 21.94
C VAL A 230 2.46 -2.05 22.29
N VAL A 231 1.19 -1.79 22.58
CA VAL A 231 0.23 -2.88 22.88
C VAL A 231 0.00 -3.75 21.65
N VAL A 232 -0.15 -3.14 20.46
CA VAL A 232 -0.35 -3.86 19.20
C VAL A 232 0.87 -4.69 18.81
N ASP A 233 2.07 -4.15 19.02
CA ASP A 233 3.36 -4.85 18.83
C ASP A 233 3.50 -6.07 19.74
N PHE A 234 3.01 -6.01 20.98
CA PHE A 234 2.98 -7.20 21.82
C PHE A 234 1.99 -8.26 21.31
N LEU A 235 0.89 -7.82 20.68
CA LEU A 235 -0.16 -8.71 20.17
C LEU A 235 0.28 -9.43 18.89
N ASP A 236 0.95 -8.79 17.94
CA ASP A 236 1.35 -9.44 16.69
C ASP A 236 2.37 -10.58 16.93
N GLY A 237 3.33 -10.38 17.83
CA GLY A 237 4.29 -11.40 18.24
C GLY A 237 3.65 -12.55 19.01
N ARG A 238 2.51 -12.31 19.69
CA ARG A 238 1.72 -13.37 20.34
C ARG A 238 0.86 -14.12 19.31
N ILE A 239 0.21 -13.40 18.41
CA ILE A 239 -0.59 -13.98 17.32
C ILE A 239 0.30 -14.87 16.46
N ALA A 240 1.45 -14.39 15.99
CA ALA A 240 2.37 -15.16 15.14
C ALA A 240 2.83 -16.48 15.78
N ARG A 241 3.04 -16.48 17.10
CA ARG A 241 3.39 -17.68 17.88
C ARG A 241 2.20 -18.64 18.04
N MET A 242 1.01 -18.10 18.33
CA MET A 242 -0.21 -18.90 18.51
C MET A 242 -0.70 -19.53 17.20
N THR A 243 -0.59 -18.82 16.08
CA THR A 243 -1.06 -19.30 14.77
C THR A 243 0.00 -20.12 14.03
N GLY A 244 1.21 -20.27 14.59
CA GLY A 244 2.31 -20.99 13.92
C GLY A 244 2.73 -20.35 12.60
N THR A 245 2.46 -19.04 12.42
CA THR A 245 2.63 -18.34 11.14
C THR A 245 3.97 -17.63 11.00
N ALA A 246 4.91 -17.79 11.92
CA ALA A 246 6.23 -17.17 11.80
C ALA A 246 6.90 -17.45 10.44
N ASN A 247 7.45 -16.43 9.79
CA ASN A 247 8.22 -16.54 8.55
C ASN A 247 9.31 -15.45 8.51
N GLU A 248 10.32 -15.65 7.66
CA GLU A 248 11.42 -14.68 7.49
C GLU A 248 10.94 -13.32 6.98
N PHE A 249 9.90 -13.31 6.12
CA PHE A 249 9.33 -12.06 5.63
C PHE A 249 8.70 -11.21 6.73
N GLY A 250 7.86 -11.82 7.58
CA GLY A 250 7.23 -11.17 8.73
C GLY A 250 8.26 -10.65 9.72
N LYS A 251 9.36 -11.38 9.95
CA LYS A 251 10.49 -10.90 10.77
C LYS A 251 11.12 -9.62 10.21
N GLN A 252 11.29 -9.51 8.89
CA GLN A 252 11.78 -8.28 8.27
C GLN A 252 10.76 -7.15 8.33
N LEU A 253 9.47 -7.48 8.13
CA LEU A 253 8.37 -6.51 8.19
C LEU A 253 8.21 -5.92 9.60
N ASP A 254 8.32 -6.76 10.63
CA ASP A 254 8.33 -6.42 12.05
C ASP A 254 9.42 -5.39 12.36
N SER A 255 10.66 -5.67 11.94
CA SER A 255 11.77 -4.71 12.11
C SER A 255 11.55 -3.38 11.36
N LEU A 256 10.88 -3.39 10.20
CA LEU A 256 10.54 -2.15 9.48
C LEU A 256 9.45 -1.36 10.22
N SER A 257 8.43 -2.04 10.73
CA SER A 257 7.36 -1.44 11.54
C SER A 257 7.93 -0.84 12.83
N ASP A 258 8.75 -1.59 13.57
CA ASP A 258 9.46 -1.14 14.77
C ASP A 258 10.28 0.12 14.53
N THR A 259 10.97 0.18 13.38
CA THR A 259 11.75 1.36 13.00
C THR A 259 10.84 2.59 12.86
N ILE A 260 9.66 2.44 12.27
CA ILE A 260 8.70 3.54 12.10
C ILE A 260 8.09 3.92 13.46
N SER A 261 7.52 2.96 14.19
CA SER A 261 6.75 3.21 15.42
C SER A 261 7.62 3.58 16.62
N PHE A 262 8.82 3.01 16.77
CA PHE A 262 9.65 3.18 17.97
C PHE A 262 11.03 3.78 17.71
N GLY A 263 11.40 3.98 16.44
CA GLY A 263 12.57 4.75 16.04
C GLY A 263 12.18 6.15 15.55
N VAL A 264 11.47 6.21 14.43
CA VAL A 264 11.16 7.46 13.71
C VAL A 264 10.11 8.28 14.44
N ALA A 265 9.00 7.68 14.88
CA ALA A 265 7.95 8.43 15.57
C ALA A 265 8.45 9.13 16.86
N PRO A 266 9.18 8.45 17.76
CA PRO A 266 9.78 9.12 18.91
C PRO A 266 10.82 10.16 18.53
N ALA A 267 11.58 9.95 17.46
CA ALA A 267 12.54 10.94 16.97
C ALA A 267 11.85 12.23 16.51
N VAL A 268 10.76 12.12 15.73
CA VAL A 268 9.98 13.27 15.28
C VAL A 268 9.34 14.00 16.46
N ILE A 269 8.76 13.26 17.42
CA ILE A 269 8.22 13.83 18.66
C ILE A 269 9.30 14.66 19.38
N GLY A 270 10.49 14.10 19.54
CA GLY A 270 11.62 14.79 20.16
C GLY A 270 12.03 16.07 19.42
N PHE A 271 11.99 16.04 18.08
CA PHE A 271 12.35 17.19 17.25
C PHE A 271 11.32 18.32 17.36
N VAL A 272 10.02 17.97 17.38
CA VAL A 272 8.93 18.94 17.56
C VAL A 272 9.03 19.61 18.93
N ILE A 273 9.38 18.85 19.97
CA ILE A 273 9.55 19.36 21.35
C ILE A 273 10.82 20.19 21.48
N THR A 274 11.93 19.72 20.90
CA THR A 274 13.26 20.28 21.11
C THR A 274 13.91 20.64 19.77
N GLN A 275 13.81 21.91 19.40
CA GLN A 275 14.36 22.42 18.13
C GLN A 275 15.82 22.90 18.25
N SER A 276 16.58 22.38 19.23
CA SER A 276 17.97 22.77 19.46
C SER A 276 18.93 21.98 18.58
N ARG A 277 20.09 22.58 18.23
CA ARG A 277 21.14 21.89 17.43
C ARG A 277 21.59 20.58 18.09
N LEU A 278 21.73 20.59 19.42
CA LEU A 278 22.08 19.41 20.19
C LEU A 278 21.01 18.32 20.12
N ALA A 279 19.72 18.70 20.18
CA ALA A 279 18.61 17.76 20.05
C ALA A 279 18.60 17.06 18.69
N ILE A 280 18.82 17.80 17.60
CA ILE A 280 18.86 17.24 16.25
C ILE A 280 19.94 16.16 16.15
N VAL A 281 21.13 16.42 16.70
CA VAL A 281 22.22 15.44 16.72
C VAL A 281 21.86 14.24 17.60
N ALA A 282 21.36 14.48 18.80
CA ALA A 282 20.97 13.44 19.75
C ALA A 282 19.91 12.48 19.20
N ILE A 283 18.86 13.04 18.60
CA ILE A 283 17.76 12.29 18.01
C ILE A 283 18.21 11.49 16.78
N SER A 284 19.13 12.05 15.99
CA SER A 284 19.72 11.37 14.84
C SER A 284 20.54 10.15 15.28
N ILE A 285 21.36 10.31 16.32
CA ILE A 285 22.13 9.22 16.93
C ILE A 285 21.19 8.15 17.50
N PHE A 286 20.15 8.57 18.24
CA PHE A 286 19.12 7.67 18.76
C PHE A 286 18.48 6.80 17.66
N LEU A 287 18.09 7.41 16.54
CA LEU A 287 17.49 6.69 15.43
C LEU A 287 18.47 5.70 14.80
N PHE A 288 19.71 6.12 14.55
CA PHE A 288 20.74 5.22 13.98
C PHE A 288 21.04 4.04 14.91
N CYS A 289 21.14 4.28 16.21
CA CYS A 289 21.29 3.23 17.22
C CYS A 289 20.13 2.23 17.17
N GLY A 290 18.88 2.71 17.05
CA GLY A 290 17.71 1.85 16.91
C GLY A 290 17.75 0.97 15.66
N VAL A 291 18.11 1.53 14.51
CA VAL A 291 18.23 0.79 13.25
C VAL A 291 19.36 -0.26 13.32
N LEU A 292 20.53 0.12 13.83
CA LEU A 292 21.67 -0.80 14.00
C LEU A 292 21.33 -1.96 14.96
N ARG A 293 20.59 -1.66 16.03
CA ARG A 293 20.09 -2.67 16.97
C ARG A 293 19.19 -3.68 16.27
N LEU A 294 18.19 -3.24 15.52
CA LEU A 294 17.25 -4.13 14.81
C LEU A 294 17.97 -4.98 13.77
N ALA A 295 18.89 -4.39 13.01
CA ALA A 295 19.73 -5.13 12.06
C ALA A 295 20.57 -6.22 12.75
N LYS A 296 21.20 -5.89 13.89
CA LYS A 296 21.97 -6.84 14.71
C LYS A 296 21.08 -7.96 15.25
N PHE A 297 19.87 -7.65 15.71
CA PHE A 297 18.92 -8.64 16.23
C PHE A 297 18.47 -9.62 15.13
N ASN A 298 18.27 -9.15 13.89
CA ASN A 298 17.84 -10.01 12.79
C ASN A 298 18.85 -11.08 12.37
N ILE A 299 20.15 -10.81 12.56
CA ILE A 299 21.24 -11.75 12.24
C ILE A 299 21.69 -12.60 13.43
N MET A 300 21.27 -12.27 14.67
CA MET A 300 21.71 -12.96 15.86
C MET A 300 20.91 -14.26 16.06
N ASP A 301 21.58 -15.40 15.94
CA ASP A 301 20.97 -16.70 16.22
C ASP A 301 20.80 -16.86 17.73
N THR A 302 19.60 -16.53 18.23
CA THR A 302 19.38 -16.23 19.64
C THR A 302 19.19 -17.53 20.44
N LYS A 303 20.28 -18.20 20.80
CA LYS A 303 20.29 -19.28 21.81
C LYS A 303 20.04 -18.73 23.23
N GLY A 304 18.87 -18.12 23.45
CA GLY A 304 18.33 -17.84 24.79
C GLY A 304 18.87 -16.62 25.56
N LEU A 305 19.69 -15.75 24.96
CA LEU A 305 20.22 -14.53 25.60
C LEU A 305 19.69 -13.27 24.89
N TYR A 306 19.06 -12.35 25.62
CA TYR A 306 18.72 -11.01 25.10
C TYR A 306 19.88 -10.04 25.36
N ILE A 307 20.29 -9.31 24.33
CA ILE A 307 21.39 -8.32 24.41
C ILE A 307 20.85 -6.94 24.06
N GLY A 308 20.99 -5.99 24.98
CA GLY A 308 20.59 -4.59 24.84
C GLY A 308 19.10 -4.33 25.10
N MET A 309 18.74 -3.05 25.28
CA MET A 309 17.37 -2.64 25.55
C MET A 309 16.46 -2.74 24.32
N PRO A 310 15.23 -3.27 24.41
CA PRO A 310 14.21 -3.21 23.35
C PRO A 310 13.94 -1.81 22.82
N ILE A 311 13.92 -1.66 21.48
CA ILE A 311 13.53 -0.41 20.81
C ILE A 311 12.08 -0.06 21.14
N THR A 312 11.23 -1.08 21.31
CA THR A 312 9.82 -0.95 21.74
C THR A 312 9.69 -0.26 23.09
N ALA A 313 10.71 -0.31 23.97
CA ALA A 313 10.69 0.42 25.23
C ALA A 313 10.74 1.94 25.05
N ASN A 314 11.28 2.46 23.93
CA ASN A 314 11.16 3.88 23.60
C ASN A 314 9.70 4.28 23.38
N GLY A 315 8.88 3.34 22.89
CA GLY A 315 7.43 3.44 22.76
C GLY A 315 6.70 3.68 24.08
N ILE A 316 7.35 3.39 25.22
CA ILE A 316 6.82 3.62 26.56
C ILE A 316 7.49 4.84 27.20
N ILE A 317 8.82 4.89 27.16
CA ILE A 317 9.60 5.92 27.87
C ILE A 317 9.28 7.31 27.33
N ILE A 318 9.29 7.51 26.01
CA ILE A 318 9.09 8.85 25.43
C ILE A 318 7.67 9.40 25.74
N PRO A 319 6.58 8.63 25.58
CA PRO A 319 5.26 9.06 26.05
C PRO A 319 5.20 9.39 27.53
N LEU A 320 5.82 8.59 28.40
CA LEU A 320 5.82 8.85 29.84
C LEU A 320 6.53 10.17 30.17
N LEU A 321 7.66 10.49 29.52
CA LEU A 321 8.34 11.77 29.72
C LEU A 321 7.44 12.96 29.37
N ILE A 322 6.59 12.80 28.35
CA ILE A 322 5.63 13.82 27.92
C ILE A 322 4.47 13.93 28.91
N PHE A 323 3.88 12.81 29.35
CA PHE A 323 2.79 12.82 30.33
C PHE A 323 3.23 13.39 31.69
N PHE A 324 4.45 13.07 32.13
CA PHE A 324 5.03 13.63 33.35
C PHE A 324 5.60 15.04 33.19
N SER A 325 5.44 15.66 32.00
CA SER A 325 5.88 17.03 31.72
C SER A 325 7.35 17.29 32.07
N VAL A 326 8.22 16.33 31.74
CA VAL A 326 9.67 16.45 31.98
C VAL A 326 10.22 17.68 31.25
N PRO A 327 11.13 18.47 31.86
CA PRO A 327 11.65 19.66 31.21
C PRO A 327 12.35 19.38 29.89
N VAL A 328 12.03 20.18 28.85
CA VAL A 328 12.55 20.06 27.48
C VAL A 328 14.07 20.03 27.40
N LEU A 329 14.75 20.70 28.34
CA LEU A 329 16.21 20.74 28.44
C LEU A 329 16.85 19.35 28.54
N TYR A 330 16.16 18.36 29.14
CA TYR A 330 16.72 17.03 29.37
C TYR A 330 16.58 16.08 28.16
N PHE A 331 15.68 16.37 27.22
CA PHE A 331 15.37 15.47 26.10
C PHE A 331 16.61 15.07 25.28
N PRO A 332 17.52 15.98 24.87
CA PRO A 332 18.70 15.59 24.09
C PRO A 332 19.58 14.56 24.80
N TYR A 333 19.78 14.72 26.11
CA TYR A 333 20.57 13.80 26.91
C TYR A 333 19.88 12.45 27.07
N ILE A 334 18.55 12.45 27.24
CA ILE A 334 17.76 11.23 27.33
C ILE A 334 17.79 10.45 26.00
N TYR A 335 17.64 11.12 24.85
CA TYR A 335 17.75 10.46 23.53
C TYR A 335 19.13 9.84 23.32
N LEU A 336 20.21 10.54 23.68
CA LEU A 336 21.56 9.98 23.63
C LEU A 336 21.70 8.75 24.53
N PHE A 337 21.20 8.85 25.77
CA PHE A 337 21.24 7.76 26.74
C PHE A 337 20.48 6.53 26.23
N LEU A 338 19.25 6.69 25.74
CA LEU A 338 18.45 5.61 25.16
C LEU A 338 19.11 5.00 23.92
N GLY A 339 19.70 5.83 23.05
CA GLY A 339 20.47 5.38 21.88
C GLY A 339 21.65 4.50 22.27
N ILE A 340 22.45 4.93 23.25
CA ILE A 340 23.58 4.15 23.78
C ILE A 340 23.08 2.82 24.37
N LEU A 341 22.01 2.85 25.17
CA LEU A 341 21.45 1.67 25.83
C LEU A 341 20.93 0.60 24.85
N MET A 342 20.46 1.01 23.67
CA MET A 342 20.04 0.10 22.60
C MET A 342 21.19 -0.66 21.95
N VAL A 343 22.40 -0.08 21.89
CA VAL A 343 23.58 -0.70 21.29
C VAL A 343 24.50 -1.34 22.34
N ALA A 344 24.34 -0.95 23.61
CA ALA A 344 25.12 -1.45 24.72
C ALA A 344 25.01 -2.99 24.83
N PRO A 345 26.13 -3.70 25.08
CA PRO A 345 26.15 -5.16 25.19
C PRO A 345 25.66 -5.64 26.57
N ILE A 346 24.52 -5.11 27.04
CA ILE A 346 23.95 -5.48 28.35
C ILE A 346 23.14 -6.75 28.17
N GLN A 347 23.54 -7.83 28.85
CA GLN A 347 22.84 -9.12 28.80
C GLN A 347 21.70 -9.15 29.83
N VAL A 348 20.47 -9.42 29.39
CA VAL A 348 19.34 -9.66 30.28
C VAL A 348 18.97 -11.14 30.22
N LYS A 349 19.00 -11.82 31.37
CA LYS A 349 18.69 -13.25 31.49
C LYS A 349 17.19 -13.47 31.25
N LYS A 350 16.84 -14.44 30.41
CA LYS A 350 15.44 -14.82 30.12
C LYS A 350 14.81 -15.35 31.42
N ILE A 351 13.84 -14.63 31.97
CA ILE A 351 12.99 -15.10 33.07
C ILE A 351 11.91 -16.02 32.49
#